data_AF-A0A950D0Z6-F1
#
_entry.id   AF-A0A950D0Z6-F1
#
_cell.length_a   1.000
_cell.length_b   1.000
_cell.length_c   1.000
_cell.angle_alpha   90.00
_cell.angle_beta   90.00
_cell.angle_gamma   90.00
#
_symmetry.space_group_name_H-M   'P 1'
#
loop_
_entity.id
_entity.type
_entity.pdbx_description
1 polymer ?
#
loop_
_entity_poly.entity_id
_entity_poly.type
_entity_poly.pdbx_seq_one_letter_code
_entity_poly.pdbx_strand_id
1 'polypeptide(L)'
;MKKVILVLNTGSSSVKFSVFSVGDGELLPLSRGELEGLGTAPHFFATEGGARVADAYFSAEEVATQGDAVHRLFDWLKGHCAGLEIMAVGHRVVHGGPVYAEPVVVDERVLEVLTSFEPLAPSHQPHNLAPIRALAKARPDLPQV
;
A
#
# COMPACT_ATOMS: atom_id res chain seq x y z
N MET A 1 -10.88 -14.43 12.91
CA MET A 1 -10.24 -13.82 11.72
C MET A 1 -8.73 -13.80 11.96
N LYS A 2 -7.93 -14.06 10.93
CA LYS A 2 -6.47 -14.04 11.02
C LYS A 2 -6.01 -12.58 10.85
N LYS A 3 -5.31 -12.09 11.86
CA LYS A 3 -4.79 -10.72 11.91
C LYS A 3 -3.62 -10.55 10.95
N VAL A 4 -3.63 -9.48 10.16
CA VAL A 4 -2.58 -9.22 9.18
C VAL A 4 -2.13 -7.77 9.16
N ILE A 5 -0.88 -7.57 8.73
CA ILE A 5 -0.30 -6.28 8.38
C ILE A 5 -0.12 -6.25 6.86
N LEU A 6 -0.61 -5.19 6.24
CA LEU A 6 -0.37 -4.91 4.84
C LEU A 6 0.84 -3.97 4.73
N VAL A 7 1.80 -4.27 3.87
CA VAL A 7 2.94 -3.39 3.60
C VAL A 7 2.87 -2.94 2.15
N LEU A 8 2.98 -1.62 1.92
CA LEU A 8 2.93 -0.98 0.62
C LEU A 8 4.25 -0.30 0.27
N ASN A 9 4.69 -0.46 -0.97
CA ASN A 9 5.77 0.30 -1.55
C ASN A 9 5.32 0.83 -2.91
N THR A 10 5.29 2.14 -3.04
CA THR A 10 4.60 2.79 -4.14
C THR A 10 5.59 3.59 -4.98
N GLY A 11 5.63 3.29 -6.28
CA GLY A 11 6.38 4.02 -7.29
C GLY A 11 5.48 4.93 -8.13
N SER A 12 6.07 5.56 -9.14
CA SER A 12 5.35 6.46 -10.06
C SER A 12 4.29 5.77 -10.91
N SER A 13 4.49 4.49 -11.22
CA SER A 13 3.59 3.69 -12.06
C SER A 13 3.30 2.29 -11.50
N SER A 14 3.57 2.07 -10.20
CA SER A 14 3.22 0.80 -9.55
C SER A 14 2.98 0.91 -8.04
N VAL A 15 2.23 -0.07 -7.51
CA VAL A 15 2.04 -0.31 -6.07
C VAL A 15 2.40 -1.77 -5.80
N LYS A 16 3.54 -1.98 -5.13
CA LYS A 16 3.95 -3.29 -4.61
C LYS A 16 3.36 -3.50 -3.23
N PHE A 17 2.96 -4.73 -2.94
CA PHE A 17 2.43 -5.07 -1.62
C PHE A 17 2.97 -6.40 -1.08
N SER A 18 2.89 -6.55 0.24
CA SER A 18 3.06 -7.82 0.94
C SER A 18 2.10 -7.88 2.11
N VAL A 19 1.52 -9.06 2.34
CA VAL A 19 0.63 -9.34 3.46
C VAL A 19 1.35 -10.27 4.42
N PHE A 20 1.43 -9.87 5.68
CA PHE A 20 2.02 -10.67 6.75
C PHE A 20 0.94 -11.01 7.75
N SER A 21 0.87 -12.27 8.18
CA SER A 21 0.08 -12.61 9.35
C SER A 21 0.84 -12.41 10.63
N VAL A 22 0.11 -11.95 11.63
CA VAL A 22 0.62 -11.72 12.98
C VAL A 22 0.22 -12.91 13.85
N GLY A 23 1.21 -13.65 14.38
CA GLY A 23 1.00 -14.79 15.28
C GLY A 23 2.26 -15.12 16.06
N ASP A 24 2.13 -15.53 17.32
CA ASP A 24 3.23 -15.97 18.19
C ASP A 24 4.45 -15.03 18.26
N GLY A 25 4.22 -13.71 18.13
CA GLY A 25 5.28 -12.70 18.13
C GLY A 25 6.06 -12.57 16.83
N GLU A 26 5.66 -13.30 15.78
CA GLU A 26 6.32 -13.33 14.48
C GLU A 26 5.41 -12.79 13.35
N LEU A 27 6.06 -12.34 12.28
CA LEU A 27 5.42 -11.96 11.02
C LEU A 27 5.68 -13.05 9.98
N LEU A 28 4.61 -13.75 9.58
CA LEU A 28 4.70 -14.79 8.56
C LEU A 28 4.17 -14.26 7.22
N PRO A 29 4.95 -14.34 6.12
CA PRO A 29 4.49 -13.89 4.81
C PRO A 29 3.34 -14.77 4.31
N LEU A 30 2.24 -14.14 3.89
CA LEU A 30 1.10 -14.84 3.28
C LEU A 30 1.13 -14.68 1.76
N SER A 31 1.04 -13.43 1.31
CA SER A 31 0.95 -13.09 -0.10
C SER A 31 1.78 -11.87 -0.42
N ARG A 32 2.18 -11.75 -1.67
CA ARG A 32 2.85 -10.55 -2.20
C ARG A 32 2.49 -10.36 -3.66
N GLY A 33 2.57 -9.13 -4.14
CA GLY A 33 2.26 -8.84 -5.53
C GLY A 33 2.47 -7.39 -5.87
N GLU A 34 1.93 -7.01 -7.01
CA GLU A 34 2.11 -5.69 -7.59
C GLU A 34 0.91 -5.35 -8.48
N LEU A 35 0.49 -4.07 -8.43
CA LEU A 35 -0.21 -3.41 -9.53
C LEU A 35 0.81 -2.56 -10.27
N GLU A 36 1.12 -2.88 -11.52
CA GLU A 36 2.04 -2.12 -12.37
C GLU A 36 1.34 -1.56 -13.60
N GLY A 37 1.99 -0.65 -14.33
CA GLY A 37 1.45 -0.07 -15.56
C GLY A 37 0.30 0.92 -15.34
N LEU A 38 0.22 1.55 -14.16
CA LEU A 38 -0.86 2.49 -13.80
C LEU A 38 -1.04 3.57 -14.87
N GLY A 39 -2.29 3.83 -15.26
CA GLY A 39 -2.65 4.82 -16.28
C GLY A 39 -2.22 4.48 -17.71
N THR A 40 -1.68 3.29 -17.98
CA THR A 40 -1.28 2.87 -19.34
C THR A 40 -1.80 1.48 -19.69
N ALA A 41 -1.30 0.44 -19.03
CA ALA A 41 -1.77 -0.94 -19.17
C ALA A 41 -1.73 -1.62 -17.80
N PRO A 42 -2.66 -1.27 -16.88
CA PRO A 42 -2.60 -1.76 -15.52
C PRO A 42 -2.70 -3.29 -15.45
N HIS A 43 -1.71 -3.90 -14.80
CA HIS A 43 -1.64 -5.34 -14.57
C HIS A 43 -1.49 -5.59 -13.07
N PHE A 44 -2.42 -6.35 -12.52
CA PHE A 44 -2.35 -6.85 -11.16
C PHE A 44 -1.95 -8.30 -11.16
N PHE A 45 -1.01 -8.62 -10.29
CA PHE A 45 -0.75 -9.99 -9.94
C PHE A 45 -0.41 -10.17 -8.47
N ALA A 46 -0.70 -11.38 -7.96
CA ALA A 46 -0.35 -11.78 -6.60
C ALA A 46 0.19 -13.22 -6.56
N THR A 47 1.01 -13.49 -5.56
CA THR A 47 1.61 -14.81 -5.31
C THR A 47 1.51 -15.21 -3.84
N GLU A 48 1.29 -16.49 -3.60
CA GLU A 48 1.27 -17.13 -2.27
C GLU A 48 2.10 -18.41 -2.33
N GLY A 49 3.07 -18.57 -1.42
CA GLY A 49 3.97 -19.73 -1.44
C GLY A 49 4.73 -19.93 -2.76
N GLY A 50 4.86 -18.88 -3.58
CA GLY A 50 5.45 -18.93 -4.93
C GLY A 50 4.47 -19.25 -6.07
N ALA A 51 3.22 -19.61 -5.77
CA ALA A 51 2.18 -19.85 -6.79
C ALA A 51 1.42 -18.55 -7.12
N ARG A 52 1.06 -18.35 -8.40
CA ARG A 52 0.23 -17.24 -8.87
C ARG A 52 -1.22 -17.44 -8.40
N VAL A 53 -1.75 -16.50 -7.63
CA VAL A 53 -3.13 -16.56 -7.07
C VAL A 53 -4.06 -15.46 -7.59
N ALA A 54 -3.51 -14.46 -8.27
CA ALA A 54 -4.25 -13.43 -8.98
C ALA A 54 -3.47 -12.98 -10.20
N ASP A 55 -4.16 -12.80 -11.32
CA ASP A 55 -3.62 -12.30 -12.59
C ASP A 55 -4.77 -11.58 -13.31
N ALA A 56 -4.75 -10.25 -13.33
CA ALA A 56 -5.85 -9.44 -13.84
C ALA A 56 -5.34 -8.19 -14.55
N TYR A 57 -5.99 -7.83 -15.65
CA TYR A 57 -5.72 -6.60 -16.39
C TYR A 57 -6.90 -5.64 -16.22
N PHE A 58 -6.60 -4.35 -16.18
CA PHE A 58 -7.61 -3.28 -16.13
C PHE A 58 -7.38 -2.29 -17.26
N SER A 59 -8.38 -1.46 -17.54
CA SER A 59 -8.18 -0.31 -18.43
C SER A 59 -7.34 0.79 -17.77
N ALA A 60 -6.74 1.66 -18.57
CA ALA A 60 -5.97 2.80 -18.07
C ALA A 60 -6.83 3.75 -17.21
N GLU A 61 -8.11 3.88 -17.54
CA GLU A 61 -9.08 4.72 -16.84
C GLU A 61 -9.53 4.09 -15.51
N GLU A 62 -9.62 2.76 -15.46
CA GLU A 62 -10.03 2.03 -14.25
C GLU A 62 -9.00 2.11 -13.13
N VAL A 63 -7.72 2.22 -13.48
CA VAL A 63 -6.60 2.27 -12.54
C VAL A 63 -5.56 3.28 -13.04
N ALA A 64 -5.90 4.55 -12.92
CA ALA A 64 -5.06 5.66 -13.37
C ALA A 64 -4.00 6.05 -12.31
N THR A 65 -4.33 5.88 -11.03
CA THR A 65 -3.52 6.39 -9.91
C THR A 65 -3.16 5.32 -8.89
N GLN A 66 -2.20 5.64 -8.01
CA GLN A 66 -1.85 4.84 -6.84
C GLN A 66 -3.04 4.65 -5.89
N GLY A 67 -3.93 5.65 -5.79
CA GLY A 67 -5.16 5.55 -5.00
C GLY A 67 -6.10 4.49 -5.56
N ASP A 68 -6.34 4.51 -6.88
CA ASP A 68 -7.15 3.50 -7.56
C ASP A 68 -6.55 2.10 -7.39
N ALA A 69 -5.23 2.00 -7.50
CA ALA A 69 -4.51 0.74 -7.32
C ALA A 69 -4.70 0.17 -5.91
N VAL A 70 -4.63 1.01 -4.87
CA VAL A 70 -4.89 0.59 -3.49
C VAL A 70 -6.35 0.18 -3.30
N HIS A 71 -7.31 0.87 -3.93
CA HIS A 71 -8.71 0.45 -3.89
C HIS A 71 -8.89 -0.96 -4.49
N ARG A 72 -8.31 -1.23 -5.67
CA ARG A 72 -8.35 -2.56 -6.29
C ARG A 72 -7.68 -3.63 -5.43
N LEU A 73 -6.54 -3.31 -4.79
CA LEU A 73 -5.87 -4.21 -3.86
C LEU A 73 -6.77 -4.58 -2.68
N PHE A 74 -7.44 -3.61 -2.06
CA PHE A 74 -8.35 -3.88 -0.95
C PHE A 74 -9.57 -4.70 -1.37
N ASP A 75 -10.11 -4.48 -2.56
CA ASP A 75 -11.21 -5.29 -3.08
C ASP A 75 -10.77 -6.74 -3.33
N TRP A 76 -9.58 -6.94 -3.89
CA TRP A 76 -9.00 -8.27 -4.00
C TRP A 76 -8.80 -8.92 -2.62
N LEU A 77 -8.23 -8.21 -1.63
CA LEU A 77 -8.02 -8.75 -0.29
C LEU A 77 -9.33 -9.16 0.40
N LYS A 78 -10.41 -8.38 0.24
CA LYS A 78 -11.74 -8.72 0.77
C LYS A 78 -12.29 -10.02 0.18
N GLY A 79 -12.11 -10.23 -1.13
CA GLY A 79 -12.66 -11.40 -1.83
C GLY A 79 -11.80 -12.64 -1.74
N HIS A 80 -10.48 -12.49 -1.87
CA HIS A 80 -9.52 -13.59 -1.94
C HIS A 80 -9.19 -14.16 -0.56
N CYS A 81 -9.09 -13.28 0.43
CA CYS A 81 -8.64 -13.65 1.76
C CYS A 81 -9.77 -13.49 2.79
N ALA A 82 -10.90 -14.16 2.52
CA ALA A 82 -12.02 -14.19 3.45
C ALA A 82 -11.53 -14.63 4.85
N GLY A 83 -11.80 -13.79 5.85
CA GLY A 83 -11.37 -14.03 7.23
C GLY A 83 -10.02 -13.43 7.61
N LEU A 84 -9.39 -12.59 6.76
CA LEU A 84 -8.31 -11.70 7.19
C LEU A 84 -8.85 -10.41 7.81
N GLU A 85 -8.18 -9.95 8.85
CA GLU A 85 -8.42 -8.67 9.50
C GLU A 85 -7.15 -7.82 9.35
N ILE A 86 -7.18 -6.80 8.50
CA ILE A 86 -6.05 -5.87 8.33
C ILE A 86 -6.01 -4.97 9.57
N MET A 87 -4.98 -5.16 10.39
CA MET A 87 -4.78 -4.41 11.63
C MET A 87 -4.07 -3.08 11.43
N ALA A 88 -3.18 -3.01 10.44
CA ALA A 88 -2.41 -1.82 10.12
C ALA A 88 -1.88 -1.89 8.69
N VAL A 89 -1.52 -0.73 8.13
CA VAL A 89 -0.80 -0.62 6.86
C VAL A 89 0.54 0.07 7.09
N GLY A 90 1.63 -0.58 6.69
CA GLY A 90 2.96 0.02 6.66
C GLY A 90 3.28 0.58 5.28
N HIS A 91 3.82 1.78 5.21
CA HIS A 91 4.13 2.49 3.97
C HIS A 91 5.62 2.78 3.86
N ARG A 92 6.24 2.39 2.74
CA ARG A 92 7.58 2.86 2.41
C ARG A 92 7.52 4.30 1.88
N VAL A 93 7.99 5.24 2.68
CA VAL A 93 8.22 6.64 2.27
C VAL A 93 9.71 6.86 2.06
N VAL A 94 10.10 7.40 0.90
CA VAL A 94 11.51 7.57 0.53
C VAL A 94 12.23 8.59 1.39
N HIS A 95 11.59 9.72 1.72
CA HIS A 95 12.24 10.82 2.41
C HIS A 95 11.42 11.30 3.63
N GLY A 96 11.94 11.04 4.83
CA GLY A 96 11.40 11.54 6.11
C GLY A 96 11.91 12.93 6.51
N GLY A 97 12.79 13.52 5.70
CA GLY A 97 13.43 14.79 6.03
C GLY A 97 14.33 14.68 7.27
N PRO A 98 14.71 15.80 7.88
CA PRO A 98 15.42 15.81 9.15
C PRO A 98 14.51 15.49 10.36
N VAL A 99 13.21 15.28 10.13
CA VAL A 99 12.20 15.18 11.19
C VAL A 99 11.97 13.73 11.62
N TYR A 100 11.90 12.80 10.65
CA TYR A 100 11.57 11.41 10.92
C TYR A 100 12.79 10.51 10.70
N ALA A 101 13.36 10.01 11.79
CA ALA A 101 14.49 9.07 11.81
C ALA A 101 14.07 7.62 12.15
N GLU A 102 12.80 7.42 12.50
CA GLU A 102 12.20 6.14 12.88
C GLU A 102 10.78 6.03 12.30
N PRO A 103 10.20 4.82 12.19
CA PRO A 103 8.80 4.66 11.78
C PRO A 103 7.86 5.39 12.73
N VAL A 104 6.84 6.05 12.20
CA VAL A 104 5.87 6.83 12.97
C VAL A 104 4.45 6.46 12.58
N VAL A 105 3.53 6.47 13.54
CA VAL A 105 2.09 6.37 13.21
C VAL A 105 1.69 7.62 12.45
N VAL A 106 1.07 7.43 11.29
CA VAL A 106 0.64 8.52 10.42
C VAL A 106 -0.62 9.17 10.99
N ASP A 107 -0.55 10.49 11.13
CA ASP A 107 -1.69 11.38 11.32
C ASP A 107 -1.65 12.53 10.28
N GLU A 108 -2.57 13.48 10.38
CA GLU A 108 -2.61 14.63 9.46
C GLU A 108 -1.33 15.48 9.55
N ARG A 109 -0.77 15.64 10.76
CA ARG A 109 0.46 16.40 10.98
C ARG A 109 1.65 15.75 10.27
N VAL A 110 1.77 14.43 10.34
CA VAL A 110 2.79 13.66 9.62
C VAL A 110 2.63 13.84 8.11
N LEU A 111 1.40 13.77 7.58
CA LEU A 111 1.13 14.00 6.16
C LEU A 111 1.53 15.41 5.71
N GLU A 112 1.18 16.45 6.47
CA GLU A 112 1.58 17.83 6.19
C GLU A 112 3.10 17.98 6.12
N VAL A 113 3.81 17.47 7.12
CA VAL A 113 5.28 17.55 7.19
C VAL A 113 5.91 16.79 6.02
N LEU A 114 5.47 15.56 5.75
CA LEU A 114 6.00 14.78 4.64
C LEU A 114 5.70 15.41 3.27
N THR A 115 4.58 16.12 3.13
CA THR A 115 4.25 16.87 1.90
C THR A 115 5.20 18.04 1.69
N SER A 116 5.64 18.70 2.77
CA SER A 116 6.64 19.77 2.66
C SER A 116 7.99 19.30 2.09
N PHE A 117 8.25 17.98 2.11
CA PHE A 117 9.45 17.37 1.55
C PHE A 117 9.31 16.90 0.10
N GLU A 118 8.17 17.13 -0.56
CA GLU A 118 8.00 16.82 -1.99
C GLU A 118 9.11 17.42 -2.88
N PRO A 119 9.60 18.66 -2.67
CA PRO A 119 10.71 19.20 -3.45
C PRO A 119 12.03 18.41 -3.32
N LEU A 120 12.22 17.63 -2.25
CA LEU A 120 13.43 16.81 -2.05
C LEU A 120 13.37 15.50 -2.84
N ALA A 121 12.18 14.99 -3.12
CA ALA A 121 11.97 13.75 -3.86
C ALA A 121 10.73 13.83 -4.78
N PRO A 122 10.71 14.75 -5.76
CA PRO A 122 9.50 15.08 -6.53
C PRO A 122 8.94 13.91 -7.35
N SER A 123 9.81 12.98 -7.76
CA SER A 123 9.44 11.77 -8.50
C SER A 123 9.03 10.59 -7.61
N HIS A 124 9.02 10.75 -6.29
CA HIS A 124 8.73 9.66 -5.35
C HIS A 124 7.73 10.07 -4.27
N GLN A 125 7.97 11.20 -3.58
CA GLN A 125 7.20 11.60 -2.40
C GLN A 125 5.70 11.72 -2.69
N PRO A 126 5.24 12.38 -3.77
CA PRO A 126 3.80 12.46 -4.05
C PRO A 126 3.16 11.07 -4.23
N HIS A 127 3.88 10.16 -4.88
CA HIS A 127 3.42 8.78 -5.09
C HIS A 127 3.43 7.95 -3.80
N ASN A 128 4.36 8.20 -2.87
CA ASN A 128 4.36 7.56 -1.55
C ASN A 128 3.17 8.03 -0.70
N LEU A 129 2.81 9.32 -0.77
CA LEU A 129 1.73 9.91 0.03
C LEU A 129 0.33 9.65 -0.53
N ALA A 130 0.18 9.49 -1.85
CA ALA A 130 -1.09 9.21 -2.50
C ALA A 130 -1.88 8.02 -1.86
N PRO A 131 -1.31 6.82 -1.67
CA PRO A 131 -2.01 5.70 -1.04
C PRO A 131 -2.34 5.96 0.44
N ILE A 132 -1.47 6.68 1.16
CA ILE A 132 -1.70 7.03 2.57
C ILE A 132 -2.95 7.91 2.68
N ARG A 133 -3.03 8.94 1.84
CA ARG A 133 -4.19 9.85 1.77
C ARG A 133 -5.46 9.12 1.36
N ALA A 134 -5.38 8.23 0.37
CA ALA A 134 -6.51 7.42 -0.08
C ALA A 134 -7.07 6.54 1.06
N LEU A 135 -6.18 5.88 1.81
CA LEU A 135 -6.57 5.04 2.94
C LEU A 135 -7.06 5.83 4.14
N ALA A 136 -6.44 6.98 4.46
CA ALA A 136 -6.92 7.85 5.54
C ALA A 136 -8.37 8.29 5.29
N LYS A 137 -8.74 8.54 4.02
CA LYS A 137 -10.11 8.88 3.62
C LYS A 137 -11.04 7.66 3.66
N ALA A 138 -10.61 6.52 3.13
CA ALA A 138 -11.46 5.34 2.97
C ALA A 138 -11.64 4.51 4.25
N ARG A 139 -10.64 4.54 5.14
CA ARG A 139 -10.53 3.72 6.35
C ARG A 139 -9.87 4.54 7.47
N PRO A 140 -10.55 5.60 7.99
CA PRO A 140 -9.97 6.49 8.99
C PRO A 140 -9.57 5.77 10.29
N ASP A 141 -10.24 4.67 10.63
CA ASP A 141 -9.94 3.88 11.83
C ASP A 141 -8.81 2.86 11.64
N LEU A 142 -8.24 2.73 10.42
CA LEU A 142 -7.15 1.79 10.14
C LEU A 142 -5.80 2.45 10.40
N PRO A 143 -5.03 1.99 11.41
CA PRO A 143 -3.70 2.53 11.67
C PRO A 143 -2.79 2.43 10.45
N GLN A 144 -2.09 3.53 10.16
CA GLN A 144 -1.09 3.61 9.12
C GLN A 144 0.25 4.00 9.74
N VAL A 145 1.34 3.42 9.26
CA VAL A 145 2.72 3.63 9.72
C VAL A 145 3.64 3.86 8.53
#